data_AF-A0A9D3Y6T5-F1
#
_entry.id   AF-A0A9D3Y6T5-F1
#
_cell.length_a   1.000
_cell.length_b   1.000
_cell.length_c   1.000
_cell.angle_alpha   90.00
_cell.angle_beta   90.00
_cell.angle_gamma   90.00
#
_symmetry.space_group_name_H-M   'P 1'
#
loop_
_entity.id
_entity.type
_entity.pdbx_description
1 polymer ?
#
loop_
_entity_poly.entity_id
_entity_poly.type
_entity_poly.pdbx_seq_one_letter_code
_entity_poly.pdbx_strand_id
1 'polypeptide(L)'
;MDPELQYPRGVHVTPSGQVLVCGYSSHTVIQVDHEGRKRLATLLSNKDGVSYPNTVCYNTNNHQILVGLYTSNKIIVFELQ
;
A
#
# COMPACT_ATOMS: atom_id res chain seq x y z
N MET A 1 -10.56 -9.41 11.73
CA MET A 1 -10.18 -8.15 11.05
C MET A 1 -8.69 -7.99 11.21
N ASP A 2 -7.97 -7.56 10.17
CA ASP A 2 -6.52 -7.35 10.25
C ASP A 2 -6.23 -6.07 11.07
N PRO A 3 -5.53 -6.17 12.22
CA PRO A 3 -5.28 -5.01 13.08
C PRO A 3 -4.37 -3.95 12.44
N GLU A 4 -3.62 -4.30 11.39
CA GLU A 4 -2.76 -3.36 10.64
C GLU A 4 -3.42 -2.81 9.37
N LEU A 5 -4.69 -3.13 9.11
CA LEU A 5 -5.50 -2.47 8.09
C LEU A 5 -6.55 -1.58 8.75
N GLN A 6 -6.13 -0.38 9.16
CA GLN A 6 -7.01 0.58 9.82
C GLN A 6 -7.41 1.69 8.84
N TYR A 7 -8.73 1.86 8.66
CA TYR A 7 -9.31 2.82 7.72
C TYR A 7 -8.74 2.63 6.29
N PRO A 8 -9.05 1.49 5.62
CA PRO A 8 -8.55 1.24 4.28
C PRO A 8 -8.97 2.37 3.33
N ARG A 9 -8.03 2.81 2.48
CA ARG A 9 -8.29 3.82 1.43
C ARG A 9 -7.99 3.24 0.05
N GLY A 10 -6.94 3.70 -0.61
CA GLY A 10 -6.56 3.26 -1.93
C GLY A 10 -6.32 1.75 -2.02
N VAL A 11 -6.78 1.18 -3.13
CA VAL A 11 -6.60 -0.22 -3.51
C VAL A 11 -6.08 -0.29 -4.93
N HIS A 12 -5.19 -1.25 -5.21
CA HIS A 12 -4.69 -1.51 -6.55
C HIS A 12 -4.49 -3.01 -6.76
N VAL A 13 -4.80 -3.51 -7.95
CA VAL A 13 -4.56 -4.91 -8.33
C VAL A 13 -3.41 -4.95 -9.32
N THR A 14 -2.33 -5.66 -8.98
CA THR A 14 -1.18 -5.85 -9.88
C THR A 14 -1.56 -6.81 -11.02
N PRO A 15 -0.80 -6.86 -12.14
CA PRO A 15 -1.08 -7.83 -13.20
C PRO A 15 -0.98 -9.30 -12.78
N SER A 16 -0.25 -9.60 -11.70
CA SER A 16 -0.17 -10.94 -11.11
C SER A 16 -1.37 -11.28 -10.21
N GLY A 17 -2.35 -10.38 -10.09
CA GLY A 17 -3.55 -10.58 -9.27
C GLY A 17 -3.34 -10.32 -7.78
N GLN A 18 -2.22 -9.71 -7.39
CA GLN A 18 -1.98 -9.31 -6.00
C GLN A 18 -2.73 -8.01 -5.72
N VAL A 19 -3.31 -7.90 -4.53
CA VAL A 19 -4.06 -6.71 -4.13
C VAL A 19 -3.24 -5.91 -3.13
N LEU A 20 -3.00 -4.65 -3.43
CA LEU A 20 -2.33 -3.68 -2.57
C LEU A 20 -3.36 -2.76 -1.92
N VAL A 21 -3.23 -2.49 -0.63
CA VAL A 21 -4.17 -1.64 0.11
C VAL A 21 -3.43 -0.67 1.03
N CYS A 22 -3.83 0.61 1.02
CA CYS A 22 -3.40 1.61 1.98
C CYS A 22 -4.17 1.47 3.30
N GLY A 23 -3.45 1.23 4.40
CA GLY A 23 -3.97 1.41 5.76
C GLY A 23 -3.70 2.84 6.23
N TYR A 24 -4.74 3.69 6.20
CA TYR A 24 -4.58 5.13 6.47
C TYR A 24 -4.07 5.41 7.88
N SER A 25 -4.72 4.85 8.91
CA SER A 25 -4.32 5.08 10.31
C SER A 25 -3.24 4.14 10.80
N SER A 26 -3.04 3.01 10.13
CA SER A 26 -1.92 2.10 10.41
C SER A 26 -0.62 2.55 9.75
N HIS A 27 -0.66 3.57 8.87
CA HIS A 27 0.51 4.07 8.14
C HIS A 27 1.21 2.98 7.32
N THR A 28 0.43 2.10 6.70
CA THR A 28 0.94 0.95 5.97
C THR A 28 0.44 0.90 4.52
N VAL A 29 1.24 0.27 3.68
CA VAL A 29 0.76 -0.35 2.44
C VAL A 29 0.94 -1.85 2.60
N ILE A 30 -0.16 -2.60 2.52
CA ILE A 30 -0.16 -4.04 2.69
C ILE A 30 -0.52 -4.75 1.39
N GLN A 31 -0.03 -5.97 1.25
CA GLN A 31 -0.51 -6.93 0.27
C GLN A 31 -1.54 -7.83 0.92
N VAL A 32 -2.65 -8.06 0.23
CA VAL A 32 -3.69 -9.00 0.62
C VAL A 32 -3.92 -10.04 -0.48
N ASP A 33 -4.60 -11.13 -0.15
CA ASP A 33 -5.03 -12.13 -1.14
C ASP A 33 -5.96 -11.52 -2.20
N HIS A 34 -6.17 -12.25 -3.29
CA HIS A 34 -7.00 -11.80 -4.41
C HIS A 34 -8.46 -11.53 -4.03
N GLU A 35 -8.93 -12.03 -2.89
CA GLU A 35 -10.27 -11.78 -2.35
C GLU A 35 -10.32 -10.59 -1.37
N GLY A 36 -9.17 -10.00 -1.03
CA GLY A 36 -9.06 -8.93 -0.03
C GLY A 36 -9.29 -9.38 1.41
N ARG A 37 -9.25 -10.69 1.70
CA ARG A 37 -9.67 -11.26 2.99
C ARG A 37 -8.52 -11.47 3.96
N LYS A 38 -7.37 -11.91 3.45
CA LYS A 38 -6.18 -12.20 4.26
C LYS A 38 -5.01 -11.32 3.86
N ARG A 39 -4.34 -10.72 4.85
CA ARG A 39 -3.04 -10.08 4.64
C ARG A 39 -1.97 -11.12 4.35
N LEU A 40 -1.19 -10.84 3.32
CA LEU A 40 -0.04 -11.64 2.90
C LEU A 40 1.26 -11.02 3.41
N ALA A 41 1.41 -9.70 3.29
CA ALA A 41 2.61 -8.98 3.71
C ALA A 41 2.33 -7.50 4.03
N THR A 42 3.19 -6.89 4.84
CA THR A 42 3.30 -5.43 4.95
C THR A 42 4.46 -5.00 4.07
N LEU A 43 4.18 -4.25 3.00
CA LEU A 43 5.18 -3.86 2.01
C LEU A 43 5.90 -2.57 2.40
N LEU A 44 5.14 -1.61 2.93
CA LEU A 44 5.65 -0.32 3.37
C LEU A 44 4.98 0.08 4.68
N SER A 45 5.71 0.83 5.50
CA SER A 45 5.30 1.26 6.82
C SER A 45 5.76 2.69 7.13
N ASN A 46 5.42 3.18 8.33
CA ASN A 46 5.93 4.46 8.82
C ASN A 46 7.46 4.54 8.86
N LYS A 47 8.15 3.40 9.05
CA LYS A 47 9.62 3.34 9.01
C LYS A 47 10.20 3.68 7.63
N ASP A 48 9.41 3.47 6.59
CA ASP A 48 9.75 3.74 5.20
C ASP A 48 9.29 5.14 4.75
N GLY A 49 8.81 5.97 5.69
CA GLY A 49 8.30 7.31 5.42
C GLY A 49 6.84 7.35 4.96
N VAL A 50 6.11 6.24 5.01
CA VAL A 50 4.66 6.22 4.74
C VAL A 50 3.92 6.86 5.90
N SER A 51 3.26 8.00 5.66
CA SER A 51 2.40 8.62 6.67
C SER A 51 1.04 8.97 6.09
N TYR A 52 -0.02 8.41 6.69
CA TYR A 52 -1.41 8.58 6.27
C TYR A 52 -1.60 8.34 4.76
N PRO A 53 -1.27 7.14 4.26
CA PRO A 53 -1.36 6.84 2.83
C PRO A 53 -2.83 6.88 2.38
N ASN A 54 -3.07 7.53 1.26
CA ASN A 54 -4.40 7.74 0.70
C ASN A 54 -4.62 6.89 -0.56
N THR A 55 -3.61 6.81 -1.43
CA THR A 55 -3.67 6.06 -2.69
C THR A 55 -2.41 5.25 -2.93
N VAL A 56 -2.52 4.16 -3.67
CA VAL A 56 -1.42 3.29 -4.09
C VAL A 56 -1.56 2.92 -5.55
N CYS A 57 -0.44 2.84 -6.27
CA CYS A 57 -0.35 2.34 -7.63
C CYS A 57 0.90 1.46 -7.78
N TYR A 58 0.81 0.43 -8.62
CA TYR A 58 1.95 -0.40 -8.98
C TYR A 58 2.35 -0.13 -10.44
N ASN A 59 3.61 0.27 -10.65
CA ASN A 59 4.18 0.46 -11.97
C ASN A 59 4.87 -0.83 -12.42
N THR A 60 4.29 -1.46 -13.44
CA THR A 60 4.74 -2.75 -13.96
C THR A 60 6.04 -2.65 -14.77
N ASN A 61 6.40 -1.47 -15.26
CA ASN A 61 7.57 -1.29 -16.12
C ASN A 61 8.88 -1.35 -15.34
N ASN A 62 8.85 -0.98 -14.05
CA ASN A 62 10.04 -0.84 -13.22
C ASN A 62 9.85 -1.37 -11.79
N HIS A 63 8.81 -2.18 -11.57
CA HIS A 63 8.51 -2.80 -10.27
C HIS A 63 8.38 -1.79 -9.11
N GLN A 64 7.87 -0.59 -9.37
CA GLN A 64 7.72 0.45 -8.37
C GLN A 64 6.31 0.47 -7.76
N ILE A 65 6.25 0.78 -6.46
CA ILE A 65 5.03 1.19 -5.78
C ILE A 65 5.07 2.71 -5.61
N LEU A 66 4.01 3.38 -6.05
CA LEU A 66 3.79 4.80 -5.84
C LEU A 66 2.69 4.97 -4.79
N VAL A 67 2.95 5.78 -3.76
CA VAL A 67 2.00 6.01 -2.66
C VAL A 67 1.77 7.50 -2.49
N GLY A 68 0.51 7.92 -2.62
CA GLY A 68 0.12 9.29 -2.31
C GLY A 68 -0.18 9.44 -0.82
N LEU A 69 0.49 10.38 -0.16
CA LEU A 69 0.42 10.62 1.28
C LEU A 69 -0.43 11.86 1.59
N TYR A 70 -1.42 11.72 2.47
CA TYR A 70 -2.39 12.80 2.75
C TYR A 70 -1.78 13.99 3.49
N THR A 71 -1.03 13.76 4.57
CA THR A 71 -0.56 14.85 5.44
C THR A 71 0.70 15.54 4.92
N SER A 72 1.51 14.84 4.14
CA SER A 72 2.79 15.37 3.65
C SER A 72 2.69 16.01 2.27
N ASN A 73 1.54 15.93 1.60
CA ASN A 73 1.35 16.38 0.21
C ASN A 73 2.41 15.84 -0.77
N LYS A 74 2.88 14.60 -0.53
CA LYS A 74 3.93 13.96 -1.32
C LYS A 74 3.42 12.67 -1.96
N ILE A 75 4.03 12.34 -3.09
CA ILE A 75 4.06 10.98 -3.62
C ILE A 75 5.43 10.41 -3.27
N ILE A 76 5.47 9.25 -2.62
CA ILE A 76 6.70 8.50 -2.45
C ILE A 76 6.73 7.36 -3.45
N VAL A 77 7.93 7.01 -3.91
CA VAL A 77 8.18 5.92 -4.86
C VAL A 77 9.10 4.93 -4.19
N PHE A 78 8.74 3.65 -4.22
CA PHE A 78 9.53 2.57 -3.66
C PHE A 78 9.76 1.51 -4.73
N GLU A 79 11.00 1.07 -4.89
CA GLU A 79 11.36 -0.04 -5.77
C GLU A 79 11.23 -1.35 -5.00
N LEU A 80 10.43 -2.27 -5.53
CA LEU A 80 10.40 -3.64 -5.02
C LEU A 80 11.60 -4.40 -5.62
N GLN A 81 12.37 -5.06 -4.75
CA GLN A 81 13.45 -5.96 -5.15
C GLN A 81 12.90 -7.31 -5.62
#